data_AF-A0A076N1R8-F1
#
_entry.id   AF-A0A076N1R8-F1
#
_cell.length_a   1.000
_cell.length_b   1.000
_cell.length_c   1.000
_cell.angle_alpha   90.00
_cell.angle_beta   90.00
_cell.angle_gamma   90.00
#
_symmetry.space_group_name_H-M   'P 1'
#
loop_
_entity.id
_entity.type
_entity.pdbx_description
1 polymer ?
#
loop_
_entity_poly.entity_id
_entity_poly.type
_entity_poly.pdbx_seq_one_letter_code
_entity_poly.pdbx_strand_id
1 'polypeptide(L)'
;MAADRLLGTGGRRLEFDSVSTIRSWVAQGPGVALLPDFAVGGDLADGTLVAQPLAERTELALRVVWRTDREDDLREVLYAMAA
;
A
#
# COMPACT_ATOMS: atom_id res chain seq x y z
N MET A 1 2.83 -14.94 2.56
CA MET A 1 2.36 -13.56 2.30
C MET A 1 2.67 -13.16 0.86
N ALA A 2 2.10 -12.06 0.32
CA ALA A 2 2.38 -11.60 -1.05
C ALA A 2 3.89 -11.36 -1.26
N ALA A 3 4.58 -10.79 -0.26
CA ALA A 3 6.02 -10.62 -0.28
C ALA A 3 6.80 -11.93 -0.43
N ASP A 4 6.37 -13.04 0.19
CA ASP A 4 7.07 -14.33 0.04
C ASP A 4 6.93 -14.90 -1.38
N ARG A 5 5.78 -14.66 -2.01
CA ARG A 5 5.54 -15.08 -3.41
C ARG A 5 6.36 -14.24 -4.39
N LEU A 6 6.46 -12.94 -4.13
CA LEU A 6 7.04 -11.98 -5.08
C LEU A 6 8.55 -11.75 -4.87
N LEU A 7 9.05 -11.86 -3.65
CA LEU A 7 10.44 -11.57 -3.28
C LEU A 7 11.20 -12.81 -2.76
N GLY A 8 10.52 -13.97 -2.64
CA GLY A 8 11.08 -15.21 -2.13
C GLY A 8 11.33 -15.20 -0.62
N THR A 9 12.01 -16.24 -0.12
CA THR A 9 12.26 -16.48 1.33
C THR A 9 13.71 -16.19 1.78
N GLY A 10 14.55 -15.58 0.93
CA GLY A 10 15.98 -15.37 1.24
C GLY A 10 16.34 -14.14 2.09
N GLY A 11 15.57 -13.05 2.03
CA GLY A 11 15.90 -11.80 2.74
C GLY A 11 15.55 -11.78 4.23
N ARG A 12 16.18 -10.91 5.05
CA ARG A 12 15.69 -10.68 6.42
C ARG A 12 14.34 -9.95 6.37
N ARG A 13 13.34 -10.43 7.12
CA ARG A 13 12.05 -9.72 7.27
C ARG A 13 12.11 -8.80 8.48
N LEU A 14 11.50 -7.64 8.31
CA LEU A 14 11.23 -6.70 9.38
C LEU A 14 9.73 -6.47 9.40
N GLU A 15 9.16 -6.46 10.60
CA GLU A 15 7.75 -6.17 10.82
C GLU A 15 7.60 -4.71 11.21
N PHE A 16 6.56 -4.08 10.67
CA PHE A 16 6.23 -2.69 10.92
C PHE A 16 4.72 -2.57 11.05
N ASP A 17 4.27 -1.67 11.93
CA ASP A 17 2.85 -1.50 12.22
C ASP A 17 2.13 -0.52 11.27
N SER A 18 2.86 0.12 10.35
CA SER A 18 2.26 1.07 9.42
C SER A 18 3.00 1.19 8.08
N VAL A 19 2.23 1.46 7.02
CA VAL A 19 2.75 1.74 5.67
C VAL A 19 3.65 2.97 5.65
N SER A 20 3.33 4.01 6.43
CA SER A 20 4.14 5.22 6.52
C SER A 20 5.51 4.94 7.17
N THR A 21 5.56 4.13 8.22
CA THR A 21 6.83 3.70 8.83
C THR A 21 7.68 2.92 7.83
N ILE A 22 7.08 1.99 7.07
CA ILE A 22 7.81 1.21 6.05
C ILE A 22 8.38 2.16 4.98
N ARG A 23 7.56 3.07 4.46
CA ARG A 23 7.98 4.08 3.46
C ARG A 23 9.16 4.91 3.96
N SER A 24 9.06 5.48 5.16
CA SER A 24 10.14 6.27 5.75
C SER A 24 11.42 5.45 5.96
N TRP A 25 11.29 4.18 6.33
CA TRP A 25 12.42 3.29 6.52
C TRP A 25 13.12 2.94 5.20
N VAL A 26 12.37 2.60 4.14
CA VAL A 26 12.92 2.28 2.81
C VAL A 26 13.56 3.50 2.15
N ALA A 27 13.02 4.70 2.37
CA ALA A 27 13.60 5.95 1.86
C ALA A 27 15.02 6.23 2.40
N GLN A 28 15.41 5.63 3.53
CA GLN A 28 16.78 5.73 4.07
C GLN A 28 17.77 4.77 3.39
N GLY A 29 17.31 3.91 2.47
CA GLY A 29 18.14 2.97 1.71
C GLY A 29 18.44 1.55 2.27
N PRO A 30 18.03 1.10 3.49
CA PRO A 30 18.43 -0.19 4.03
C PRO A 30 17.65 -1.41 3.48
N GLY A 31 16.80 -1.26 2.47
CA GLY A 31 16.06 -2.39 1.90
C GLY A 31 15.05 -2.05 0.80
N VAL A 32 14.17 -3.01 0.51
CA VAL A 32 13.08 -2.89 -0.47
C VAL A 32 11.77 -3.32 0.19
N ALA A 33 10.65 -2.74 -0.24
CA ALA A 33 9.32 -3.11 0.22
C ALA A 33 8.30 -3.10 -0.92
N LEU A 34 7.25 -3.92 -0.77
CA LEU A 34 6.07 -3.86 -1.61
C LEU A 34 5.07 -2.88 -0.98
N LEU A 35 4.85 -1.74 -1.64
CA LEU A 35 3.97 -0.68 -1.15
C LEU A 35 2.88 -0.36 -2.18
N PRO A 36 1.68 0.05 -1.74
CA PRO A 36 0.66 0.57 -2.66
C PRO A 36 1.15 1.82 -3.39
N ASP A 37 0.82 1.93 -4.67
CA ASP A 37 1.18 3.07 -5.51
C ASP A 37 0.71 4.42 -4.93
N PHE A 38 -0.53 4.47 -4.43
CA PHE A 38 -1.11 5.66 -3.82
C PHE A 38 -0.34 6.13 -2.56
N ALA A 39 0.39 5.25 -1.89
CA ALA A 39 1.14 5.58 -0.68
C ALA A 39 2.53 6.19 -0.99
N VAL A 40 3.06 5.98 -2.20
CA VAL A 40 4.43 6.35 -2.60
C VAL A 40 4.49 7.23 -3.84
N GLY A 41 3.35 7.60 -4.43
CA GLY A 41 3.31 8.37 -5.68
C GLY A 41 4.10 9.68 -5.62
N GLY A 42 4.06 10.39 -4.50
CA GLY A 42 4.89 11.58 -4.28
C GLY A 42 6.39 11.28 -4.28
N ASP A 43 6.84 10.27 -3.51
CA ASP A 43 8.27 9.94 -3.44
C ASP A 43 8.84 9.44 -4.78
N LEU A 44 8.01 8.74 -5.57
CA LEU A 44 8.37 8.30 -6.92
C LEU A 44 8.49 9.48 -7.87
N ALA A 45 7.59 10.46 -7.78
CA ALA A 45 7.64 11.68 -8.59
C ALA A 45 8.87 12.55 -8.24
N ASP A 46 9.19 12.63 -6.95
CA ASP A 46 10.34 13.40 -6.43
C ASP A 46 11.67 12.65 -6.57
N GLY A 47 11.66 11.38 -7.01
CA GLY A 47 12.85 10.54 -7.16
C GLY A 47 13.49 10.11 -5.83
N THR A 48 12.79 10.29 -4.71
CA THR A 48 13.23 9.84 -3.38
C THR A 48 13.09 8.32 -3.24
N LEU A 49 12.14 7.72 -3.95
CA LEU A 49 12.01 6.28 -4.13
C LEU A 49 12.11 5.93 -5.61
N VAL A 50 12.55 4.70 -5.89
CA VAL A 50 12.56 4.13 -7.23
C VAL A 50 11.76 2.83 -7.25
N ALA A 51 10.87 2.70 -8.24
CA ALA A 51 10.10 1.48 -8.44
C ALA A 51 11.01 0.37 -8.97
N GLN A 52 11.04 -0.76 -8.27
CA GLN A 52 11.73 -1.97 -8.74
C GLN A 52 10.79 -2.79 -9.63
N PRO A 53 11.29 -3.39 -10.72
CA PRO A 53 10.47 -4.24 -11.57
C PRO A 53 10.04 -5.50 -10.80
N LEU A 54 8.73 -5.75 -10.76
CA LEU A 54 8.17 -7.03 -10.33
C LEU A 54 7.78 -7.86 -11.55
N ALA A 55 8.10 -9.15 -11.52
CA ALA A 55 7.73 -10.10 -12.58
C ALA A 55 6.21 -10.20 -12.76
N GLU A 56 5.45 -10.06 -11.67
CA GLU A 56 3.99 -10.09 -11.66
C GLU A 56 3.47 -8.94 -10.81
N ARG A 57 2.56 -8.13 -11.39
CA ARG A 57 1.87 -7.07 -10.65
C ARG A 57 0.64 -7.64 -9.97
N THR A 58 0.49 -7.37 -8.68
CA THR A 58 -0.74 -7.65 -7.94
C THR A 58 -1.57 -6.38 -7.88
N GLU A 59 -2.82 -6.43 -8.37
CA GLU A 59 -3.74 -5.32 -8.19
C GLU A 59 -4.21 -5.26 -6.74
N LEU A 60 -4.06 -4.08 -6.13
CA LEU A 60 -4.62 -3.78 -4.82
C LEU A 60 -5.84 -2.89 -5.01
N ALA A 61 -6.96 -3.29 -4.42
CA ALA A 61 -8.18 -2.50 -4.49
C ALA A 61 -8.65 -2.10 -3.09
N LEU A 62 -8.85 -0.80 -2.89
CA LEU A 62 -9.61 -0.30 -1.75
C LEU A 62 -11.11 -0.56 -1.99
N ARG A 63 -11.78 -1.03 -0.95
CA ARG A 63 -13.21 -1.34 -0.98
C ARG A 63 -13.87 -0.69 0.22
N VAL A 64 -15.01 -0.07 -0.02
CA VAL A 64 -15.91 0.35 1.04
C VAL A 64 -16.75 -0.87 1.43
N VAL A 65 -16.75 -1.22 2.70
CA VAL A 65 -17.54 -2.33 3.24
C VAL A 65 -18.55 -1.74 4.21
N TRP A 66 -19.82 -2.02 3.99
CA TRP A 66 -20.92 -1.55 4.83
C TRP A 66 -21.83 -2.70 5.25
N ARG A 67 -22.60 -2.48 6.31
CA ARG A 67 -23.66 -3.40 6.70
C ARG A 67 -24.92 -3.07 5.91
N THR A 68 -25.56 -4.10 5.35
CA THR A 68 -26.77 -3.97 4.54
C THR A 68 -27.98 -3.48 5.33
N ASP A 69 -27.98 -3.62 6.66
CA ASP A 69 -29.06 -3.14 7.53
C ASP A 69 -28.96 -1.65 7.86
N ARG A 70 -28.00 -0.92 7.28
CA ARG A 70 -27.77 0.53 7.45
C ARG A 70 -27.58 1.26 6.12
N GLU A 71 -28.28 0.79 5.09
CA GLU A 71 -28.11 1.30 3.73
C GLU A 71 -28.67 2.72 3.54
N ASP A 72 -29.67 3.13 4.32
CA ASP A 72 -30.32 4.43 4.19
C ASP A 72 -29.33 5.62 4.35
N ASP A 73 -28.30 5.46 5.19
CA ASP A 73 -27.26 6.48 5.42
C ASP A 73 -26.05 6.34 4.48
N LEU A 74 -25.98 5.25 3.70
CA LEU A 74 -24.78 4.91 2.91
C LEU A 74 -24.45 5.98 1.87
N ARG A 75 -25.48 6.54 1.23
CA ARG A 75 -25.30 7.59 0.22
C ARG A 75 -24.57 8.79 0.80
N GLU A 76 -24.97 9.26 1.97
CA GLU A 76 -24.35 10.42 2.62
C GLU A 76 -22.90 10.13 3.01
N VAL A 77 -22.63 8.94 3.56
CA VAL A 77 -21.27 8.50 3.89
C VAL A 77 -20.37 8.43 2.65
N LEU A 78 -20.87 7.88 1.53
CA LEU A 78 -20.12 7.82 0.28
C LEU A 78 -19.82 9.22 -0.27
N TYR A 79 -20.76 10.16 -0.19
CA TYR A 79 -20.51 11.56 -0.57
C TYR A 79 -19.50 12.24 0.35
N ALA A 80 -19.56 12.00 1.66
CA ALA A 80 -18.61 12.57 2.60
C ALA A 80 -17.16 12.07 2.39
N MET A 81 -16.98 10.82 1.96
CA MET A 81 -15.65 10.26 1.67
C MET A 81 -15.07 10.70 0.32
N ALA A 82 -15.90 11.21 -0.60
CA ALA A 82 -15.47 11.65 -1.93
C ALA A 82 -15.04 13.12 -1.99
N ALA A 83 -15.29 13.89 -0.92
CA ALA A 83 -14.95 15.31 -0.78
C ALA A 83 -13.62 15.50 -0.06
#